data_AF-A0A2N6VIE8-F1
#
_entry.id   AF-A0A2N6VIE8-F1
#
_cell.length_a   1.000
_cell.length_b   1.000
_cell.length_c   1.000
_cell.angle_alpha   90.00
_cell.angle_beta   90.00
_cell.angle_gamma   90.00
#
_symmetry.space_group_name_H-M   'P 1'
#
loop_
_entity.id
_entity.type
_entity.pdbx_description
1 polymer ?
#
loop_
_entity_poly.entity_id
_entity_poly.type
_entity_poly.pdbx_seq_one_letter_code
_entity_poly.pdbx_strand_id
1 'polypeptide(L)'
;DIGITGRDLLLESGAEAKEIMSLGFGASRFHYAGPAGAFADPSELSGKSIATSYPELVQQDLKQRGMSASIVPLDGAVEVSIQLGVADAIADVVETGTTLRAAGLETIG
;
A
#
# COMPACT_ATOMS: atom_id res chain seq x y z
N ASP A 1 19.47 20.60 -9.34
CA ASP A 1 18.13 20.88 -9.89
C ASP A 1 17.03 20.53 -8.89
N ILE A 2 15.77 20.81 -9.20
CA ILE A 2 14.59 20.53 -8.36
C ILE A 2 13.46 19.93 -9.19
N GLY A 3 12.57 19.16 -8.54
CA GLY A 3 11.38 18.57 -9.15
C GLY A 3 10.21 18.48 -8.16
N ILE A 4 9.01 18.21 -8.68
CA ILE A 4 7.79 17.99 -7.88
C ILE A 4 7.33 16.55 -8.09
N THR A 5 7.08 15.82 -7.00
CA THR A 5 6.60 14.44 -7.02
C THR A 5 5.78 14.13 -5.76
N GLY A 6 5.09 12.99 -5.76
CA GLY A 6 4.47 12.43 -4.56
C GLY A 6 5.51 11.89 -3.58
N ARG A 7 5.23 12.00 -2.27
CA ARG A 7 6.13 11.51 -1.21
C ARG A 7 6.23 9.99 -1.21
N ASP A 8 5.13 9.33 -1.51
CA ASP A 8 5.04 7.89 -1.78
C ASP A 8 6.01 7.46 -2.90
N LEU A 9 5.97 8.13 -4.06
CA LEU A 9 6.86 7.85 -5.18
C LEU A 9 8.32 8.11 -4.85
N LEU A 10 8.62 9.17 -4.09
CA LEU A 10 9.99 9.43 -3.62
C LEU A 10 10.51 8.28 -2.75
N LEU A 11 9.72 7.84 -1.77
CA LEU A 11 10.09 6.75 -0.87
C LEU A 11 10.19 5.40 -1.60
N GLU A 12 9.29 5.13 -2.55
CA GLU A 12 9.29 3.91 -3.35
C GLU A 12 10.47 3.84 -4.33
N SER A 13 10.84 4.98 -4.93
CA SER A 13 11.88 5.02 -5.96
C SER A 13 13.28 4.66 -5.48
N GLY A 14 13.53 4.72 -4.16
CA GLY A 14 14.87 4.59 -3.59
C GLY A 14 15.85 5.67 -4.06
N ALA A 15 15.37 6.75 -4.69
CA ALA A 15 16.21 7.79 -5.23
C ALA A 15 16.96 8.56 -4.13
N GLU A 16 18.20 8.94 -4.40
CA GLU A 16 19.00 9.83 -3.54
C GLU A 16 18.54 11.29 -3.69
N ALA A 17 17.28 11.57 -3.35
CA ALA A 17 16.69 12.90 -3.37
C ALA A 17 16.23 13.30 -1.96
N LYS A 18 16.41 14.57 -1.63
CA LYS A 18 16.01 15.13 -0.33
C LYS A 18 14.70 15.90 -0.46
N GLU A 19 13.73 15.58 0.38
CA GLU A 19 12.52 16.38 0.55
C GLU A 19 12.89 17.75 1.17
N ILE A 20 12.48 18.84 0.51
CA ILE A 20 12.79 20.22 0.94
C ILE A 20 11.55 20.91 1.51
N MET A 21 10.36 20.69 0.91
CA MET A 21 9.11 21.27 1.38
C MET A 21 7.89 20.45 0.94
N SER A 22 6.81 20.51 1.73
CA SER A 22 5.48 20.06 1.33
C SER A 22 4.72 21.19 0.62
N LEU A 23 3.95 20.85 -0.40
CA LEU A 23 3.18 21.82 -1.21
C LEU A 23 1.70 21.96 -0.78
N GLY A 24 1.23 21.13 0.15
CA GLY A 24 -0.13 21.21 0.69
C GLY A 24 -1.26 20.71 -0.23
N PHE A 25 -0.94 19.97 -1.30
CA PHE A 25 -1.92 19.31 -2.18
C PHE A 25 -1.51 17.85 -2.46
N GLY A 26 -2.42 17.06 -3.06
CA GLY A 26 -2.16 15.66 -3.39
C GLY A 26 -2.07 14.76 -2.16
N ALA A 27 -2.81 15.09 -1.11
CA ALA A 27 -2.80 14.31 0.12
C ALA A 27 -3.44 12.94 -0.11
N SER A 28 -2.69 11.90 0.20
CA SER A 28 -3.11 10.51 0.15
C SER A 28 -2.63 9.78 1.40
N ARG A 29 -3.18 8.60 1.66
CA ARG A 29 -2.77 7.75 2.77
C ARG A 29 -2.50 6.35 2.27
N PHE A 30 -1.46 5.76 2.84
CA PHE A 30 -1.15 4.36 2.63
C PHE A 30 -2.05 3.50 3.50
N HIS A 31 -2.74 2.52 2.90
CA HIS A 31 -3.62 1.61 3.61
C HIS A 31 -3.39 0.17 3.16
N TYR A 32 -3.45 -0.74 4.13
CA TYR A 32 -3.74 -2.14 3.84
C TYR A 32 -5.25 -2.32 3.66
N ALA A 33 -5.65 -3.20 2.77
CA ALA A 33 -7.04 -3.59 2.60
C ALA A 33 -7.18 -5.07 2.25
N GLY A 34 -8.27 -5.69 2.68
CA GLY A 34 -8.58 -7.09 2.38
C GLY A 34 -10.08 -7.31 2.21
N PRO A 35 -10.53 -8.53 1.93
CA PRO A 35 -11.95 -8.86 1.88
C PRO A 35 -12.66 -8.44 3.18
N ALA A 36 -13.89 -7.94 3.05
CA ALA A 36 -14.66 -7.47 4.20
C ALA A 36 -14.73 -8.52 5.32
N GLY A 37 -14.39 -8.10 6.55
CA GLY A 37 -14.35 -8.97 7.73
C GLY A 37 -13.26 -10.06 7.76
N ALA A 38 -12.34 -10.09 6.79
CA ALA A 38 -11.27 -11.10 6.75
C ALA A 38 -10.13 -10.82 7.74
N PHE A 39 -9.91 -9.54 8.08
CA PHE A 39 -8.83 -9.10 8.94
C PHE A 39 -9.33 -8.09 9.98
N ALA A 40 -9.03 -8.33 11.25
CA ALA A 40 -9.37 -7.41 12.34
C ALA A 40 -8.33 -6.30 12.51
N ASP A 41 -7.05 -6.63 12.34
CA ASP A 41 -5.95 -5.69 12.51
C ASP A 41 -4.71 -6.08 11.67
N PRO A 42 -3.76 -5.15 11.44
CA PRO A 42 -2.61 -5.41 10.57
C PRO A 42 -1.71 -6.59 10.98
N SER A 43 -1.72 -7.01 12.25
CA SER A 43 -0.89 -8.14 12.70
C SER A 43 -1.25 -9.47 12.01
N GLU A 44 -2.51 -9.61 11.59
CA GLU A 44 -3.03 -10.79 10.89
C GLU A 44 -2.51 -10.91 9.44
N LEU A 45 -1.79 -9.90 8.94
CA LEU A 45 -1.09 -9.94 7.66
C LEU A 45 0.24 -10.73 7.72
N SER A 46 0.70 -11.08 8.93
CA SER A 46 1.91 -11.90 9.08
C SER A 46 1.74 -13.28 8.44
N GLY A 47 2.66 -13.64 7.55
CA GLY A 47 2.64 -14.88 6.77
C GLY A 47 1.68 -14.86 5.57
N LYS A 48 1.00 -13.73 5.31
CA LYS A 48 0.08 -13.56 4.17
C LYS A 48 0.80 -13.08 2.91
N SER A 49 0.08 -13.09 1.80
CA SER A 49 0.47 -12.48 0.55
C SER A 49 -0.19 -11.11 0.38
N ILE A 50 0.61 -10.09 0.08
CA ILE A 50 0.18 -8.68 -0.05
C ILE A 50 0.52 -8.19 -1.45
N ALA A 51 -0.49 -7.84 -2.24
CA ALA A 51 -0.27 -7.21 -3.54
C ALA A 51 -0.16 -5.69 -3.44
N THR A 52 0.78 -5.10 -4.19
CA THR A 52 0.99 -3.65 -4.16
C THR A 52 1.76 -3.16 -5.39
N SER A 53 1.55 -1.90 -5.75
CA SER A 53 2.44 -1.15 -6.66
C SER A 53 3.59 -0.45 -5.93
N TYR A 54 3.64 -0.56 -4.59
CA TYR A 54 4.63 0.09 -3.73
C TYR A 54 5.36 -0.94 -2.83
N PRO A 55 6.11 -1.91 -3.41
CA PRO A 55 6.76 -2.97 -2.66
C PRO A 55 7.76 -2.46 -1.61
N GLU A 56 8.52 -1.40 -1.90
CA GLU A 56 9.49 -0.86 -0.94
C GLU A 56 8.78 -0.21 0.26
N LEU A 57 7.70 0.54 0.03
CA LEU A 57 6.87 1.08 1.10
C LEU A 57 6.29 -0.02 2.00
N VAL A 58 5.73 -1.08 1.40
CA VAL A 58 5.21 -2.23 2.17
C VAL A 58 6.31 -2.88 2.97
N GLN A 59 7.47 -3.15 2.35
CA GLN A 59 8.58 -3.83 3.02
C GLN A 59 9.08 -3.03 4.23
N GLN A 60 9.19 -1.71 4.10
CA GLN A 60 9.60 -0.83 5.19
C GLN A 60 8.57 -0.80 6.33
N ASP A 61 7.27 -0.69 6.04
CA ASP A 61 6.22 -0.70 7.06
C ASP A 61 6.14 -2.05 7.81
N LEU A 62 6.18 -3.17 7.08
CA LEU A 62 6.23 -4.51 7.68
C LEU A 62 7.43 -4.67 8.62
N LYS A 63 8.62 -4.23 8.18
CA LYS A 63 9.84 -4.27 8.98
C LYS A 63 9.73 -3.42 10.24
N GLN A 64 9.17 -2.21 10.15
CA GLN A 64 8.95 -1.35 11.31
C GLN A 64 7.99 -1.97 12.32
N ARG A 65 7.00 -2.73 11.85
CA ARG A 65 6.02 -3.45 12.69
C ARG A 65 6.52 -4.81 13.19
N GLY A 66 7.69 -5.28 12.75
CA GLY A 66 8.19 -6.62 13.08
C GLY A 66 7.38 -7.74 12.43
N MET A 67 6.70 -7.46 11.32
CA MET A 67 5.88 -8.40 10.58
C MET A 67 6.62 -8.88 9.33
N SER A 68 6.21 -10.05 8.81
CA SER A 68 6.75 -10.62 7.58
C SER A 68 5.60 -11.13 6.72
N ALA A 69 5.55 -10.73 5.46
CA ALA A 69 4.55 -11.14 4.48
C ALA A 69 5.22 -11.32 3.10
N SER A 70 4.62 -12.12 2.23
CA SER A 70 5.03 -12.26 0.83
C SER A 70 4.51 -11.07 0.03
N ILE A 71 5.40 -10.26 -0.53
CA ILE A 71 5.01 -9.10 -1.34
C ILE A 71 4.85 -9.55 -2.79
N VAL A 72 3.72 -9.20 -3.40
CA VAL A 72 3.41 -9.46 -4.82
C VAL A 72 3.37 -8.11 -5.56
N PRO A 73 4.45 -7.74 -6.29
CA PRO A 73 4.49 -6.49 -7.04
C PRO A 73 3.50 -6.50 -8.21
N LEU A 74 2.80 -5.40 -8.42
CA LEU A 74 1.88 -5.19 -9.55
C LEU A 74 2.02 -3.78 -10.13
N ASP A 75 1.89 -3.65 -11.45
CA ASP A 75 1.98 -2.35 -12.15
C ASP A 75 0.68 -1.52 -12.08
N GLY A 76 -0.28 -1.92 -11.24
CA GLY A 76 -1.56 -1.25 -11.01
C GLY A 76 -2.73 -2.23 -10.87
N ALA A 77 -3.94 -1.70 -10.66
CA ALA A 77 -5.18 -2.47 -10.47
C ALA A 77 -5.03 -3.58 -9.42
N VAL A 78 -4.43 -3.22 -8.28
CA VAL A 78 -4.10 -4.14 -7.20
C VAL A 78 -5.33 -4.86 -6.64
N GLU A 79 -6.51 -4.24 -6.69
CA GLU A 79 -7.77 -4.80 -6.21
C GLU A 79 -8.19 -6.09 -6.94
N VAL A 80 -7.77 -6.27 -8.19
CA VAL A 80 -8.08 -7.46 -9.00
C VAL A 80 -7.31 -8.68 -8.49
N SER A 81 -6.16 -8.47 -7.84
CA SER A 81 -5.33 -9.56 -7.30
C SER A 81 -6.06 -10.44 -6.28
N ILE A 82 -6.95 -9.84 -5.48
CA ILE A 82 -7.78 -10.55 -4.51
C ILE A 82 -8.78 -11.46 -5.22
N GLN A 83 -9.46 -10.94 -6.23
CA GLN A 83 -10.46 -11.70 -7.00
C GLN A 83 -9.84 -12.87 -7.77
N LEU A 84 -8.59 -12.71 -8.22
CA LEU A 84 -7.83 -13.76 -8.92
C LEU A 84 -7.16 -14.76 -7.96
N GLY A 85 -7.23 -14.54 -6.63
CA GLY A 85 -6.58 -15.39 -5.63
C GLY A 85 -5.05 -15.32 -5.64
N VAL A 86 -4.50 -14.22 -6.14
CA VAL A 86 -3.05 -13.98 -6.22
C VAL A 86 -2.50 -13.42 -4.90
N ALA A 87 -3.34 -12.73 -4.12
CA ALA A 87 -2.98 -12.19 -2.82
C ALA A 87 -4.12 -12.33 -1.80
N ASP A 88 -3.77 -12.34 -0.52
CA ASP A 88 -4.73 -12.34 0.60
C ASP A 88 -5.21 -10.93 0.95
N ALA A 89 -4.32 -9.94 0.78
CA ALA A 89 -4.57 -8.53 1.03
C ALA A 89 -3.85 -7.66 0.00
N ILE A 90 -4.17 -6.38 -0.03
CA ILE A 90 -3.47 -5.38 -0.83
C ILE A 90 -2.91 -4.28 0.07
N ALA A 91 -1.95 -3.54 -0.46
CA ALA A 91 -1.49 -2.29 0.11
C ALA A 91 -1.45 -1.21 -0.98
N ASP A 92 -2.13 -0.10 -0.76
CA ASP A 92 -2.26 0.95 -1.77
C ASP A 92 -2.34 2.35 -1.16
N VAL A 93 -2.01 3.34 -1.99
CA VAL A 93 -2.14 4.77 -1.69
C VAL A 93 -3.53 5.23 -2.10
N VAL A 94 -4.38 5.53 -1.12
CA VAL A 94 -5.78 5.92 -1.36
C VAL A 94 -6.09 7.31 -0.80
N GLU A 95 -6.98 8.03 -1.48
CA GLU A 95 -7.49 9.32 -1.03
C GLU A 95 -8.78 9.14 -0.21
N THR A 96 -9.84 8.59 -0.83
CA THR A 96 -11.17 8.42 -0.20
C THR A 96 -11.53 6.97 0.14
N GLY A 97 -10.75 6.00 -0.36
CA GLY A 97 -11.06 4.56 -0.23
C GLY A 97 -12.26 4.09 -1.06
N THR A 98 -12.83 4.93 -1.92
CA THR A 98 -14.02 4.59 -2.73
C THR A 98 -13.73 3.41 -3.66
N THR A 99 -12.55 3.35 -4.28
CA THR A 99 -12.13 2.24 -5.14
C THR A 99 -12.08 0.91 -4.39
N LEU A 100 -11.52 0.90 -3.18
CA LEU A 100 -11.47 -0.29 -2.33
C LEU A 100 -12.86 -0.83 -2.03
N ARG A 101 -13.78 0.05 -1.61
CA ARG A 101 -15.16 -0.34 -1.31
C ARG A 101 -15.90 -0.85 -2.53
N ALA A 102 -15.70 -0.23 -3.70
CA ALA A 102 -16.28 -0.70 -4.96
C ALA A 102 -15.78 -2.11 -5.35
N ALA A 103 -14.56 -2.46 -4.95
CA ALA A 103 -13.99 -3.80 -5.10
C ALA A 103 -14.39 -4.77 -3.97
N GLY A 104 -15.20 -4.36 -3.01
CA GLY A 104 -15.61 -5.19 -1.86
C GLY A 104 -14.54 -5.35 -0.79
N LEU A 105 -13.57 -4.43 -0.74
CA LEU A 105 -12.46 -4.44 0.22
C LEU A 105 -12.69 -3.45 1.37
N GLU A 106 -12.18 -3.82 2.54
CA GLU A 106 -12.16 -2.99 3.74
C GLU A 106 -10.73 -2.68 4.17
N THR A 107 -10.51 -1.45 4.63
CA THR A 107 -9.21 -1.03 5.17
C THR A 107 -8.93 -1.74 6.49
N ILE A 108 -7.69 -2.16 6.68
CA ILE A 108 -7.23 -2.86 7.88
C ILE A 108 -6.49 -1.86 8.76
N GLY A 109 -7.05 -1.58 9.94
CA GLY A 109 -6.51 -0.61 10.90
C GLY A 109 -7.04 0.82 10.76
#